data_AF-A0A1F8B672-F1
#
_entry.id   AF-A0A1F8B672-F1
#
_cell.length_a   1.000
_cell.length_b   1.000
_cell.length_c   1.000
_cell.angle_alpha   90.00
_cell.angle_beta   90.00
_cell.angle_gamma   90.00
#
_symmetry.space_group_name_H-M   'P 1'
#
loop_
_entity.id
_entity.type
_entity.pdbx_description
1 polymer ?
#
loop_
_entity_poly.entity_id
_entity_poly.type
_entity_poly.pdbx_seq_one_letter_code
_entity_poly.pdbx_strand_id
1 'polypeptide(L)'
;MNPAVLSGQTSLTITFLASFLIWFMFLGLTILWLIDGRIKKEQAFHAFLSALIAWGIASMIKNLFPTPRPFETLGLTPLTITIPSDGGFPSEHAATAWALGLTVWMHDKKYGLLFILGAIGVSMGRVLSNVHFPADIIVGSSIGIAVSYLFEKLHLYRVLTGRKNRG
;
A
#
# COMPACT_ATOMS: atom_id res chain seq x y z
N MET A 1 26.15 -0.69 -17.33
CA MET A 1 25.30 0.11 -16.42
C MET A 1 26.19 1.04 -15.61
N ASN A 2 25.77 2.28 -15.37
CA ASN A 2 26.59 3.30 -14.69
C ASN A 2 26.82 2.91 -13.20
N PRO A 3 28.07 2.71 -12.75
CA PRO A 3 28.39 2.32 -11.37
C PRO A 3 27.97 3.37 -10.32
N ALA A 4 27.65 4.60 -10.73
CA ALA A 4 27.18 5.66 -9.83
C ALA A 4 25.80 5.38 -9.19
N VAL A 5 24.99 4.46 -9.74
CA VAL A 5 23.68 4.10 -9.18
C VAL A 5 23.81 3.13 -7.99
N LEU A 6 24.99 2.56 -7.77
CA LEU A 6 25.30 1.61 -6.69
C LEU A 6 26.06 2.25 -5.52
N SER A 7 25.79 3.52 -5.19
CA SER A 7 26.16 3.96 -3.84
C SER A 7 25.32 3.14 -2.86
N GLY A 8 25.95 2.39 -1.96
CA GLY A 8 25.24 1.44 -1.07
C GLY A 8 24.06 2.07 -0.30
N GLN A 9 24.08 3.39 -0.10
CA GLN A 9 22.98 4.14 0.51
C GLN A 9 21.74 4.28 -0.39
N THR A 10 21.91 4.43 -1.71
CA THR A 10 20.80 4.54 -2.66
C THR A 10 20.05 3.22 -2.78
N SER A 11 20.77 2.10 -2.86
CA SER A 11 20.17 0.77 -2.88
C SER A 11 19.45 0.44 -1.56
N LEU A 12 20.01 0.85 -0.42
CA LEU A 12 19.35 0.71 0.89
C LEU A 12 18.05 1.51 0.98
N THR A 13 18.05 2.77 0.52
CA THR A 13 16.86 3.63 0.54
C THR A 13 15.75 3.05 -0.33
N ILE A 14 16.08 2.62 -1.56
CA ILE A 14 15.11 1.99 -2.47
C ILE A 14 14.56 0.70 -1.84
N THR A 15 15.42 -0.14 -1.28
CA THR A 15 15.03 -1.39 -0.63
C THR A 15 14.10 -1.12 0.56
N PHE A 16 14.38 -0.07 1.34
CA PHE A 16 13.55 0.37 2.46
C PHE A 16 12.15 0.80 2.01
N LEU A 17 12.07 1.70 1.03
CA LEU A 17 10.80 2.17 0.49
C LEU A 17 9.98 1.02 -0.10
N ALA A 18 10.64 0.11 -0.83
CA ALA A 18 9.98 -1.03 -1.48
C ALA A 18 9.49 -2.08 -0.48
N SER A 19 10.29 -2.40 0.54
CA SER A 19 10.10 -3.62 1.35
C SER A 19 9.64 -3.36 2.78
N PHE A 20 10.08 -2.26 3.39
CA PHE A 20 9.87 -1.99 4.81
C PHE A 20 8.81 -0.92 5.09
N LEU A 21 8.74 0.13 4.27
CA LEU A 21 7.87 1.28 4.53
C LEU A 21 6.40 0.90 4.75
N ILE A 22 5.88 -0.10 4.04
CA ILE A 22 4.51 -0.59 4.23
C ILE A 22 4.27 -1.11 5.66
N TRP A 23 5.24 -1.80 6.25
CA TRP A 23 5.17 -2.28 7.63
C TRP A 23 5.21 -1.13 8.62
N PHE A 24 5.98 -0.08 8.33
CA PHE A 24 5.96 1.15 9.12
C PHE A 24 4.61 1.87 9.03
N MET A 25 3.89 1.79 7.90
CA MET A 25 2.52 2.32 7.81
C MET A 25 1.57 1.54 8.73
N PHE A 26 1.64 0.21 8.75
CA PHE A 26 0.84 -0.61 9.68
C PHE A 26 1.21 -0.38 11.15
N LEU A 27 2.50 -0.23 11.45
CA LEU A 27 2.98 0.14 12.77
C LEU A 27 2.47 1.51 13.18
N GLY A 28 2.55 2.51 12.29
CA GLY A 28 2.00 3.84 12.50
C GLY A 28 0.50 3.81 12.78
N LEU A 29 -0.26 2.96 12.07
CA LEU A 29 -1.69 2.80 12.31
C LEU A 29 -1.95 2.22 13.70
N THR A 30 -1.19 1.20 14.09
CA THR A 30 -1.25 0.58 15.42
C THR A 30 -0.90 1.56 16.52
N ILE A 31 0.15 2.37 16.34
CA ILE A 31 0.56 3.40 17.30
C ILE A 31 -0.53 4.47 17.45
N LEU A 32 -1.07 4.99 16.34
CA LEU A 32 -2.15 5.98 16.38
C LEU A 32 -3.41 5.43 17.07
N TRP A 33 -3.66 4.13 16.93
CA TRP A 33 -4.76 3.45 17.61
C TRP A 33 -4.52 3.31 19.13
N LEU A 34 -3.29 3.02 19.56
CA LEU A 34 -2.93 2.83 20.97
C LEU A 34 -2.71 4.14 21.74
N ILE A 35 -2.18 5.18 21.09
CA ILE A 35 -1.90 6.47 21.72
C ILE A 35 -3.20 7.29 21.78
N ASP A 36 -3.85 7.21 22.94
CA ASP A 36 -4.88 8.11 23.44
C ASP A 36 -6.07 8.36 22.48
N GLY A 37 -6.39 7.35 21.65
CA GLY A 37 -7.56 7.40 20.77
C GLY A 37 -7.53 8.51 19.72
N ARG A 38 -6.33 8.97 19.32
CA ARG A 38 -6.14 9.99 18.27
C ARG A 38 -6.88 9.63 16.98
N ILE A 39 -6.99 8.35 16.70
CA ILE A 39 -7.98 7.80 15.76
C ILE A 39 -8.97 6.90 16.50
N LYS A 40 -10.23 6.96 16.11
CA LYS A 40 -11.27 6.08 16.68
C LYS A 40 -10.99 4.64 16.27
N LYS A 41 -11.34 3.68 17.14
CA LYS A 41 -11.23 2.23 16.83
C LYS A 41 -11.88 1.86 15.50
N GLU A 42 -12.99 2.54 15.18
CA GLU A 42 -13.71 2.38 13.92
C GLU A 42 -12.84 2.71 12.70
N GLN A 43 -12.10 3.81 12.77
CA GLN A 43 -11.25 4.32 11.68
C GLN A 43 -10.02 3.42 11.46
N ALA A 44 -9.41 2.95 12.55
CA ALA A 44 -8.29 2.00 12.48
C ALA A 44 -8.75 0.68 11.84
N PHE A 45 -9.92 0.18 12.25
CA PHE A 45 -10.52 -1.02 11.67
C PHE A 45 -10.86 -0.83 10.19
N HIS A 46 -11.44 0.31 9.81
CA HIS A 46 -11.72 0.66 8.42
C HIS A 46 -10.46 0.66 7.56
N ALA A 47 -9.39 1.30 8.03
CA ALA A 47 -8.12 1.35 7.30
C ALA A 47 -7.53 -0.05 7.11
N PHE A 48 -7.50 -0.85 8.18
CA PHE A 48 -7.00 -2.23 8.11
C PHE A 48 -7.81 -3.10 7.16
N LEU A 49 -9.15 -3.05 7.25
CA LEU A 49 -10.03 -3.86 6.42
C LEU A 49 -9.99 -3.42 4.95
N SER A 50 -9.90 -2.13 4.68
CA SER A 50 -9.70 -1.60 3.33
C SER A 50 -8.38 -2.09 2.73
N ALA A 51 -7.31 -2.09 3.51
CA ALA A 51 -6.00 -2.61 3.10
C ALA A 51 -6.06 -4.11 2.78
N LEU A 52 -6.71 -4.89 3.63
CA LEU A 52 -6.88 -6.34 3.44
C LEU A 52 -7.68 -6.67 2.16
N ILE A 53 -8.77 -5.94 1.92
CA ILE A 53 -9.61 -6.14 0.73
C ILE A 53 -8.90 -5.68 -0.53
N ALA A 54 -8.22 -4.54 -0.51
CA ALA A 54 -7.42 -4.07 -1.64
C ALA A 54 -6.31 -5.06 -2.00
N TRP A 55 -5.62 -5.61 -0.99
CA TRP A 55 -4.65 -6.69 -1.17
C TRP A 55 -5.30 -7.93 -1.80
N GLY A 56 -6.43 -8.38 -1.26
CA GLY A 56 -7.15 -9.55 -1.78
C GLY A 56 -7.57 -9.39 -3.24
N ILE A 57 -8.15 -8.24 -3.61
CA ILE A 57 -8.54 -7.93 -4.99
C ILE A 57 -7.31 -7.92 -5.90
N ALA A 58 -6.24 -7.22 -5.50
CA ALA A 58 -5.00 -7.17 -6.29
C ALA A 58 -4.39 -8.56 -6.48
N SER A 59 -4.37 -9.39 -5.43
CA SER A 59 -3.86 -10.75 -5.47
C SER A 59 -4.70 -11.66 -6.37
N MET A 60 -6.04 -11.54 -6.31
CA MET A 60 -6.93 -12.26 -7.23
C MET A 60 -6.65 -11.90 -8.69
N ILE A 61 -6.56 -10.61 -9.01
CA ILE A 61 -6.26 -10.15 -10.39
C ILE A 61 -4.88 -10.65 -10.82
N LYS A 62 -3.88 -10.60 -9.93
CA LYS A 62 -2.53 -11.07 -10.24
C LYS A 62 -2.49 -12.55 -10.59
N ASN A 63 -3.19 -13.38 -9.84
CA ASN A 63 -3.27 -14.82 -10.10
C ASN A 63 -3.99 -15.13 -11.43
N LEU A 64 -4.91 -14.26 -11.87
CA LEU A 64 -5.58 -14.39 -13.16
C LEU A 64 -4.74 -13.87 -14.34
N PHE A 65 -3.87 -12.88 -14.11
CA PHE A 65 -3.05 -12.23 -15.13
C PHE A 65 -1.57 -12.19 -14.73
N PRO A 66 -0.89 -13.35 -14.68
CA PRO A 66 0.54 -13.39 -14.38
C PRO A 66 1.31 -12.70 -15.50
N THR A 67 2.03 -11.64 -15.15
CA THR A 67 2.83 -10.83 -16.08
C THR A 67 4.29 -10.83 -15.62
N PRO A 68 5.24 -10.82 -16.56
CA PRO A 68 6.65 -10.81 -16.19
C PRO A 68 7.06 -9.46 -15.61
N ARG A 69 8.05 -9.46 -14.72
CA ARG A 69 8.52 -8.26 -14.00
C ARG A 69 9.64 -7.53 -14.75
N PRO A 70 9.93 -6.25 -14.42
CA PRO A 70 11.02 -5.51 -15.08
C PRO A 70 12.39 -6.19 -14.94
N PHE A 71 12.70 -6.77 -13.78
CA PHE A 71 13.97 -7.49 -13.58
C PHE A 71 14.13 -8.74 -14.47
N GLU A 72 13.02 -9.41 -14.79
CA GLU A 72 13.01 -10.61 -15.64
C GLU A 72 13.17 -10.26 -17.11
N THR A 73 12.51 -9.18 -17.55
CA THR A 73 12.42 -8.79 -18.97
C THR A 73 13.56 -7.89 -19.42
N LEU A 74 14.07 -7.03 -18.53
CA LEU A 74 15.08 -6.01 -18.86
C LEU A 74 16.47 -6.36 -18.30
N GLY A 75 16.63 -7.51 -17.65
CA GLY A 75 17.91 -7.93 -17.04
C GLY A 75 18.39 -6.99 -15.92
N LEU A 76 17.45 -6.35 -15.23
CA LEU A 76 17.75 -5.42 -14.14
C LEU A 76 17.96 -6.19 -12.83
N THR A 77 18.77 -5.65 -11.91
CA THR A 77 18.90 -6.20 -10.55
C THR A 77 17.70 -5.78 -9.69
N PRO A 78 16.95 -6.71 -9.10
CA PRO A 78 15.88 -6.36 -8.16
C PRO A 78 16.46 -5.81 -6.85
N LEU A 79 16.01 -4.63 -6.43
CA LEU A 79 16.45 -3.99 -5.17
C LEU A 79 15.39 -4.13 -4.08
N THR A 80 15.20 -5.36 -3.60
CA THR A 80 14.21 -5.70 -2.57
C THR A 80 14.75 -6.79 -1.66
N ILE A 81 14.20 -6.90 -0.44
CA ILE A 81 14.64 -7.92 0.53
C ILE A 81 14.20 -9.33 0.12
N THR A 82 13.08 -9.45 -0.59
CA THR A 82 12.54 -10.73 -1.05
C THR A 82 12.21 -10.59 -2.52
N ILE A 83 12.92 -11.37 -3.35
CA ILE A 83 12.67 -11.41 -4.78
C ILE A 83 11.31 -12.08 -5.01
N PRO A 84 10.32 -11.40 -5.60
CA PRO A 84 9.02 -12.01 -5.85
C PRO A 84 9.12 -13.11 -6.91
N SER A 85 8.40 -14.21 -6.72
CA SER A 85 8.29 -15.32 -7.67
C SER A 85 6.93 -15.37 -8.40
N ASP A 86 6.06 -14.40 -8.13
CA ASP A 86 4.72 -14.26 -8.67
C ASP A 86 4.63 -13.13 -9.72
N GLY A 87 3.48 -13.02 -10.39
CA GLY A 87 3.24 -12.02 -11.42
C GLY A 87 3.41 -10.57 -10.96
N GLY A 88 3.77 -9.68 -11.89
CA GLY A 88 3.97 -8.25 -11.63
C GLY A 88 2.68 -7.44 -11.49
N PHE A 89 1.64 -7.76 -12.26
CA PHE A 89 0.43 -6.95 -12.35
C PHE A 89 -0.74 -7.50 -11.52
N PRO A 90 -1.51 -6.68 -10.79
CA PRO A 90 -1.19 -5.33 -10.32
C PRO A 90 -0.31 -5.36 -9.06
N SER A 91 0.21 -4.21 -8.64
CA SER A 91 1.00 -4.14 -7.42
C SER A 91 0.12 -4.20 -6.16
N GLU A 92 0.17 -5.33 -5.46
CA GLU A 92 -0.43 -5.51 -4.13
C GLU A 92 0.05 -4.47 -3.12
N HIS A 93 1.34 -4.11 -3.13
CA HIS A 93 1.90 -3.14 -2.20
C HIS A 93 1.34 -1.73 -2.42
N ALA A 94 1.17 -1.33 -3.69
CA ALA A 94 0.52 -0.07 -4.01
C ALA A 94 -0.96 -0.10 -3.58
N ALA A 95 -1.69 -1.18 -3.87
CA ALA A 95 -3.10 -1.32 -3.48
C ALA A 95 -3.29 -1.19 -1.97
N THR A 96 -2.52 -1.94 -1.18
CA THR A 96 -2.57 -1.91 0.29
C THR A 96 -2.17 -0.54 0.84
N ALA A 97 -1.08 0.06 0.37
CA ALA A 97 -0.58 1.32 0.90
C ALA A 97 -1.53 2.48 0.60
N TRP A 98 -2.09 2.55 -0.61
CA TRP A 98 -3.08 3.58 -0.97
C TRP A 98 -4.41 3.39 -0.24
N ALA A 99 -4.85 2.14 -0.03
CA ALA A 99 -6.03 1.86 0.78
C ALA A 99 -5.84 2.31 2.25
N LEU A 100 -4.68 2.05 2.85
CA LEU A 100 -4.36 2.55 4.19
C LEU A 100 -4.37 4.08 4.22
N GLY A 101 -3.60 4.70 3.32
CA GLY A 101 -3.39 6.14 3.38
C GLY A 101 -4.63 6.96 3.07
N LEU A 102 -5.42 6.55 2.09
CA LEU A 102 -6.63 7.28 1.76
C LEU A 102 -7.71 7.12 2.84
N THR A 103 -7.85 5.92 3.42
CA THR A 103 -8.82 5.71 4.51
C THR A 103 -8.47 6.55 5.74
N VAL A 104 -7.18 6.59 6.13
CA VAL A 104 -6.74 7.46 7.23
C VAL A 104 -6.98 8.93 6.88
N TRP A 105 -6.69 9.35 5.65
CA TRP A 105 -6.96 10.73 5.17
C TRP A 105 -8.43 11.14 5.19
N MET A 106 -9.35 10.22 4.89
CA MET A 106 -10.78 10.52 4.96
C MET A 106 -11.23 10.83 6.40
N HIS A 107 -10.59 10.20 7.38
CA HIS A 107 -10.91 10.34 8.79
C HIS A 107 -10.14 11.42 9.53
N ASP A 108 -8.85 11.58 9.24
CA ASP A 108 -7.96 12.58 9.84
C ASP A 108 -6.96 13.08 8.78
N LYS A 109 -7.09 14.34 8.37
CA LYS A 109 -6.25 14.94 7.32
C LYS A 109 -4.79 15.04 7.71
N LYS A 110 -4.50 15.27 9.00
CA LYS A 110 -3.13 15.48 9.49
C LYS A 110 -2.35 14.17 9.43
N TYR A 111 -2.89 13.10 10.01
CA TYR A 111 -2.22 11.79 9.95
C TYR A 111 -2.34 11.15 8.57
N GLY A 112 -3.46 11.37 7.89
CA GLY A 112 -3.65 10.90 6.53
C GLY A 112 -2.59 11.42 5.56
N LEU A 113 -2.14 12.67 5.72
CA LEU A 113 -1.10 13.21 4.85
C LEU A 113 0.18 12.37 4.93
N LEU A 114 0.57 12.00 6.14
CA LEU A 114 1.75 11.18 6.38
C LEU A 114 1.62 9.80 5.73
N PHE A 115 0.43 9.20 5.80
CA PHE A 115 0.20 7.91 5.15
C PHE A 115 0.13 8.02 3.62
N ILE A 116 -0.42 9.09 3.06
CA ILE A 116 -0.40 9.33 1.62
C ILE A 116 1.03 9.49 1.12
N LEU A 117 1.88 10.24 1.84
CA LEU A 117 3.30 10.32 1.55
C LEU A 117 3.98 8.95 1.66
N GLY A 118 3.60 8.14 2.64
CA GLY A 118 4.01 6.75 2.76
C GLY A 118 3.61 5.90 1.55
N ALA A 119 2.37 6.02 1.07
CA ALA A 119 1.87 5.29 -0.09
C ALA A 119 2.60 5.69 -1.39
N ILE A 120 2.89 6.99 -1.56
CA ILE A 120 3.73 7.48 -2.65
C ILE A 120 5.15 6.89 -2.54
N GLY A 121 5.74 6.90 -1.33
CA GLY A 121 7.05 6.32 -1.06
C GLY A 121 7.12 4.83 -1.41
N VAL A 122 6.12 4.04 -0.99
CA VAL A 122 6.02 2.61 -1.35
C VAL A 122 5.91 2.44 -2.87
N SER A 123 5.04 3.23 -3.51
CA SER A 123 4.80 3.18 -4.96
C SER A 123 6.09 3.47 -5.75
N MET A 124 6.80 4.54 -5.39
CA MET A 124 8.08 4.89 -5.99
C MET A 124 9.14 3.82 -5.71
N GLY A 125 9.23 3.33 -4.47
CA GLY A 125 10.14 2.26 -4.08
C GLY A 125 9.93 1.01 -4.94
N ARG A 126 8.69 0.63 -5.23
CA ARG A 126 8.36 -0.54 -6.06
C ARG A 126 8.76 -0.39 -7.53
N VAL A 127 8.71 0.82 -8.11
CA VAL A 127 9.24 1.07 -9.47
C VAL A 127 10.76 1.08 -9.46
N LEU A 128 11.36 1.87 -8.54
CA LEU A 128 12.81 2.06 -8.46
C LEU A 128 13.57 0.79 -8.07
N SER A 129 12.88 -0.18 -7.44
CA SER A 129 13.44 -1.50 -7.12
C SER A 129 13.39 -2.49 -8.27
N ASN A 130 12.91 -2.09 -9.45
CA ASN A 130 12.83 -2.91 -10.66
C ASN A 130 11.87 -4.12 -10.53
N VAL A 131 10.96 -4.12 -9.55
CA VAL A 131 10.02 -5.23 -9.33
C VAL A 131 8.64 -4.99 -9.95
N HIS A 132 8.30 -3.75 -10.30
CA HIS A 132 7.04 -3.38 -10.93
C HIS A 132 7.22 -2.30 -12.00
N PHE A 133 6.40 -2.38 -13.04
CA PHE A 133 6.24 -1.28 -13.99
C PHE A 133 5.36 -0.17 -13.40
N PRO A 134 5.48 1.09 -13.86
CA PRO A 134 4.59 2.17 -13.44
C PRO A 134 3.10 1.86 -13.64
N ALA A 135 2.74 1.10 -14.69
CA ALA A 135 1.37 0.67 -14.93
C ALA A 135 0.81 -0.23 -13.80
N ASP A 136 1.62 -1.16 -13.29
CA ASP A 136 1.24 -2.04 -12.16
C ASP A 136 0.90 -1.22 -10.91
N ILE A 137 1.64 -0.13 -10.70
CA ILE A 137 1.46 0.80 -9.59
C ILE A 137 0.21 1.64 -9.77
N ILE A 138 -0.04 2.17 -10.97
CA ILE A 138 -1.24 2.97 -11.25
C ILE A 138 -2.50 2.15 -11.00
N VAL A 139 -2.55 0.91 -11.50
CA VAL A 139 -3.70 0.03 -11.30
C VAL A 139 -3.82 -0.40 -9.84
N GLY A 140 -2.72 -0.80 -9.20
CA GLY A 140 -2.73 -1.13 -7.77
C GLY A 140 -3.24 0.03 -6.91
N SER A 141 -2.72 1.23 -7.12
CA SER A 141 -3.14 2.45 -6.41
C SER A 141 -4.63 2.73 -6.63
N SER A 142 -5.12 2.57 -7.87
CA SER A 142 -6.53 2.76 -8.21
C SER A 142 -7.44 1.78 -7.48
N ILE A 143 -7.04 0.51 -7.34
CA ILE A 143 -7.76 -0.49 -6.54
C ILE A 143 -7.84 -0.03 -5.08
N GLY A 144 -6.71 0.38 -4.49
CA GLY A 144 -6.68 0.84 -3.10
C GLY A 144 -7.58 2.05 -2.86
N ILE A 145 -7.52 3.04 -3.76
CA ILE A 145 -8.36 4.23 -3.73
C ILE A 145 -9.85 3.87 -3.81
N ALA A 146 -10.24 3.01 -4.76
CA ALA A 146 -11.62 2.59 -4.95
C ALA A 146 -12.17 1.86 -3.71
N VAL A 147 -11.37 0.96 -3.11
CA VAL A 147 -11.76 0.24 -1.91
C VAL A 147 -11.97 1.19 -0.73
N SER A 148 -11.08 2.16 -0.52
CA SER A 148 -11.25 3.17 0.54
C SER A 148 -12.55 3.97 0.41
N TYR A 149 -12.86 4.45 -0.80
CA TYR A 149 -14.12 5.17 -1.04
C TYR A 149 -15.35 4.30 -0.79
N LEU A 150 -15.31 3.03 -1.21
CA LEU A 150 -16.41 2.10 -1.00
C LEU A 150 -16.66 1.87 0.49
N PHE A 151 -15.59 1.69 1.27
CA PHE A 151 -15.65 1.47 2.71
C PHE A 151 -16.23 2.67 3.48
N GLU A 152 -15.79 3.88 3.11
CA GLU A 152 -16.26 5.11 3.71
C GLU A 152 -17.75 5.33 3.41
N LYS A 153 -18.15 5.18 2.15
CA LYS A 153 -19.54 5.41 1.72
C LYS A 153 -20.51 4.42 2.35
N LEU A 154 -20.14 3.14 2.38
CA LEU A 154 -20.99 2.07 2.92
C LEU A 154 -21.02 2.01 4.45
N HIS A 155 -20.25 2.85 5.16
CA HIS A 155 -20.16 2.86 6.62
C HIS A 155 -19.95 1.44 7.17
N LEU A 156 -19.13 0.61 6.52
CA LEU A 156 -19.12 -0.84 6.74
C LEU A 156 -18.82 -1.23 8.19
N TYR A 157 -18.07 -0.42 8.94
CA TYR A 157 -17.91 -0.60 10.37
C TYR A 157 -19.25 -0.60 11.12
N ARG A 158 -20.19 0.32 10.82
CA ARG A 158 -21.50 0.37 11.47
C ARG A 158 -22.34 -0.87 11.13
N VAL A 159 -22.25 -1.34 9.89
CA VAL A 159 -22.92 -2.57 9.43
C VAL A 159 -22.34 -3.80 10.13
N LEU A 160 -21.01 -3.91 10.19
CA LEU A 160 -20.30 -5.06 10.79
C LEU A 160 -20.38 -5.08 12.33
N THR A 161 -20.50 -3.93 12.98
CA THR A 161 -20.56 -3.82 14.45
C THR A 161 -21.98 -3.58 15.00
N GLY A 162 -22.99 -3.49 14.13
CA GLY A 162 -24.39 -3.29 14.53
C GLY A 162 -24.68 -1.93 15.19
N ARG A 163 -23.80 -0.92 15.07
CA ARG A 163 -24.05 0.42 15.62
C ARG A 163 -25.09 1.17 14.78
N LYS A 164 -26.31 1.30 15.33
CA LYS A 164 -27.44 2.04 14.72
C LYS A 164 -27.11 3.53 14.55
N ASN A 165 -27.57 4.13 13.44
CA ASN A 165 -27.48 5.57 13.22
C ASN A 165 -28.15 6.33 14.38
N ARG A 166 -27.36 7.10 15.14
CA ARG A 166 -27.90 8.19 15.96
C ARG A 166 -28.14 9.36 15.01
N GLY A 167 -29.32 9.36 14.39
CA GLY A 167 -29.92 10.58 13.84
C GLY A 167 -30.42 11.46 14.96
#